data_AF-A0A6S7I424-F1
#
_entry.id   AF-A0A6S7I424-F1
#
_cell.length_a   1.000
_cell.length_b   1.000
_cell.length_c   1.000
_cell.angle_alpha   90.00
_cell.angle_beta   90.00
_cell.angle_gamma   90.00
#
_symmetry.space_group_name_H-M   'P 1'
#
loop_
_entity.id
_entity.type
_entity.pdbx_description
1 polymer ?
#
loop_
_entity_poly.entity_id
_entity_poly.type
_entity_poly.pdbx_seq_one_letter_code
_entity_poly.pdbx_strand_id
1 'polypeptide(L)'
;MFAARVQLRKLVAYCCIRFYHTSLRVWSKRNLVPERFLTLAETSGFTNASGKKIAKNYNKKRLEKSNISKKEYIYGISPCLTALEANRRKFYTIYFNDESLNTKSRPQFKMIKTLSTQRNIPTKSVSRKRLDDLCGHRPHQNIVMKVGNLSLLPLKTDYESDSTASILNAHKNRPALWLILQGIQDPMNMGAILRTAVFLGVDKVVSSEYDSCALTPAVSKASAGAMEALPVYSTNIKELLKRKREEDYEILGTVSPHFVPQENRSSIVTVSNELKLEKPSLLVL
;
A
#
# COMPACT_ATOMS: atom_id res chain seq x y z
N MET A 1 17.70 4.33 -22.40
CA MET A 1 17.00 3.62 -21.29
C MET A 1 16.70 4.51 -20.08
N PHE A 2 17.50 5.54 -19.79
CA PHE A 2 17.25 6.55 -18.73
C PHE A 2 16.10 7.52 -19.05
N ALA A 3 15.99 7.99 -20.30
CA ALA A 3 14.93 8.92 -20.75
C ALA A 3 13.51 8.32 -20.65
N ALA A 4 13.37 7.01 -20.92
CA ALA A 4 12.08 6.32 -20.83
C ALA A 4 11.53 6.23 -19.39
N ARG A 5 12.41 6.25 -18.37
CA ARG A 5 12.00 6.10 -16.95
C ARG A 5 11.63 7.42 -16.27
N VAL A 6 12.12 8.56 -16.77
CA VAL A 6 11.68 9.90 -16.34
C VAL A 6 10.25 10.20 -16.80
N GLN A 7 9.86 9.72 -17.99
CA GLN A 7 8.48 9.79 -18.49
C GLN A 7 7.49 8.92 -17.70
N LEU A 8 7.95 7.86 -17.05
CA LEU A 8 7.09 6.96 -16.25
C LEU A 8 6.65 7.55 -14.90
N ARG A 9 7.36 8.55 -14.35
CA ARG A 9 6.96 9.22 -13.10
C ARG A 9 5.69 10.07 -13.24
N LYS A 10 5.39 10.49 -14.47
CA LYS A 10 4.12 11.13 -14.84
C LYS A 10 2.92 10.22 -14.53
N LEU A 11 3.15 8.90 -14.48
CA LEU A 11 2.13 7.89 -14.21
C LEU A 11 1.80 7.69 -12.72
N VAL A 12 2.59 8.16 -11.73
CA VAL A 12 2.23 7.95 -10.30
C VAL A 12 0.91 8.63 -10.01
N ALA A 13 0.83 9.92 -10.32
CA ALA A 13 -0.40 10.69 -10.20
C ALA A 13 -1.40 10.25 -11.27
N TYR A 14 -1.00 10.04 -12.53
CA TYR A 14 -1.95 9.71 -13.61
C TYR A 14 -2.62 8.32 -13.46
N CYS A 15 -1.91 7.28 -13.02
CA CYS A 15 -2.48 5.94 -12.78
C CYS A 15 -3.22 5.83 -11.46
N CYS A 16 -2.79 6.50 -10.38
CA CYS A 16 -3.58 6.53 -9.14
C CYS A 16 -4.88 7.31 -9.33
N ILE A 17 -4.87 8.36 -10.17
CA ILE A 17 -6.05 9.20 -10.48
C ILE A 17 -7.01 8.51 -11.45
N ARG A 18 -6.56 7.76 -12.47
CA ARG A 18 -7.48 7.16 -13.47
C ARG A 18 -8.35 6.00 -12.94
N PHE A 19 -8.03 5.44 -11.76
CA PHE A 19 -8.90 4.47 -11.08
C PHE A 19 -10.09 5.11 -10.36
N TYR A 20 -10.06 6.43 -10.13
CA TYR A 20 -11.20 7.22 -9.67
C TYR A 20 -11.67 8.14 -10.80
N HIS A 21 -12.84 7.85 -11.38
CA HIS A 21 -13.40 8.64 -12.48
C HIS A 21 -13.66 10.09 -12.04
N THR A 22 -12.73 11.01 -12.34
CA THR A 22 -12.87 12.44 -12.71
C THR A 22 -11.53 13.17 -12.51
N SER A 23 -11.30 14.20 -13.31
CA SER A 23 -10.06 14.98 -13.43
C SER A 23 -9.54 15.56 -12.11
N LEU A 24 -8.64 14.85 -11.42
CA LEU A 24 -7.97 15.32 -10.19
C LEU A 24 -6.62 16.01 -10.51
N ARG A 25 -6.28 17.07 -9.77
CA ARG A 25 -5.05 17.87 -9.92
C ARG A 25 -4.22 17.83 -8.63
N VAL A 26 -2.91 18.09 -8.71
CA VAL A 26 -1.98 18.08 -7.56
C VAL A 26 -1.69 19.53 -7.12
N TRP A 27 -1.57 19.79 -5.82
CA TRP A 27 -1.38 21.14 -5.22
C TRP A 27 -0.01 21.29 -4.54
N SER A 28 0.65 22.45 -4.67
CA SER A 28 1.87 22.85 -3.93
C SER A 28 1.89 24.37 -3.63
N LYS A 29 1.82 24.81 -2.35
CA LYS A 29 2.70 25.87 -1.78
C LYS A 29 2.48 26.23 -0.30
N ARG A 30 3.53 26.92 0.18
CA ARG A 30 3.86 27.52 1.48
C ARG A 30 2.75 28.42 2.04
N ASN A 31 2.44 28.22 3.31
CA ASN A 31 1.50 28.99 4.14
C ASN A 31 0.02 28.70 3.87
N LEU A 32 -0.68 28.39 4.97
CA LEU A 32 -2.10 28.03 5.09
C LEU A 32 -2.41 26.58 4.71
N VAL A 33 -2.49 25.73 5.75
CA VAL A 33 -3.39 24.59 5.72
C VAL A 33 -4.80 25.20 5.60
N PRO A 34 -5.60 24.92 4.56
CA PRO A 34 -6.98 25.35 4.56
C PRO A 34 -7.66 24.72 5.77
N GLU A 35 -8.18 25.51 6.71
CA GLU A 35 -8.90 25.02 7.89
C GLU A 35 -10.08 24.09 7.54
N ARG A 36 -10.47 24.04 6.25
CA ARG A 36 -11.48 23.11 5.72
C ARG A 36 -11.04 21.66 5.56
N PHE A 37 -9.75 21.34 5.62
CA PHE A 37 -9.29 19.94 5.72
C PHE A 37 -9.33 19.41 7.17
N LEU A 38 -9.52 20.29 8.16
CA LEU A 38 -9.68 19.92 9.57
C LEU A 38 -11.15 19.74 9.99
N THR A 39 -12.11 20.37 9.29
CA THR A 39 -13.53 20.41 9.69
C THR A 39 -14.41 19.27 9.18
N LEU A 40 -13.91 18.36 8.33
CA LEU A 40 -14.61 17.09 8.06
C LEU A 40 -14.44 16.05 9.18
N ALA A 41 -13.58 16.33 10.18
CA ALA A 41 -13.43 15.50 11.37
C ALA A 41 -14.47 15.79 12.47
N GLU A 42 -15.29 16.85 12.34
CA GLU A 42 -16.14 17.33 13.44
C GLU A 42 -17.66 17.35 13.15
N THR A 43 -18.12 17.07 11.92
CA THR A 43 -19.56 17.07 11.61
C THR A 43 -20.02 15.82 10.87
N SER A 44 -20.00 14.67 11.54
CA SER A 44 -20.95 13.58 11.25
C SER A 44 -21.18 12.71 12.49
N GLY A 45 -21.82 13.31 13.49
CA GLY A 45 -22.56 12.55 14.49
C GLY A 45 -23.81 11.97 13.82
N PHE A 46 -23.70 10.79 13.21
CA PHE A 46 -24.88 10.04 12.79
C PHE A 46 -25.64 9.58 14.03
N THR A 47 -26.82 10.18 14.24
CA THR A 47 -27.86 9.63 15.10
C THR A 47 -28.68 8.65 14.27
N ASN A 48 -29.11 7.54 14.88
CA ASN A 48 -30.14 6.72 14.28
C ASN A 48 -31.50 7.43 14.37
N ALA A 49 -32.53 6.94 13.66
CA ALA A 49 -33.89 7.50 13.63
C ALA A 49 -34.59 7.60 15.01
N SER A 50 -33.91 7.26 16.10
CA SER A 50 -34.34 7.34 17.49
C SER A 50 -33.48 8.27 18.37
N GLY A 51 -32.59 9.09 17.80
CA GLY A 51 -31.88 10.17 18.51
C GLY A 51 -30.81 9.73 19.52
N LYS A 52 -30.37 8.46 19.54
CA LYS A 52 -29.29 8.01 20.44
C LYS A 52 -27.90 8.26 19.84
N LYS A 53 -27.04 8.97 20.59
CA LYS A 53 -25.61 9.18 20.27
C LYS A 53 -24.87 7.83 20.27
N ILE A 54 -24.28 7.45 19.14
CA ILE A 54 -23.41 6.27 19.02
C ILE A 54 -22.02 6.67 19.53
N ALA A 55 -21.72 6.34 20.79
CA ALA A 55 -20.44 6.67 21.42
C ALA A 55 -19.29 5.78 20.91
N LYS A 56 -18.09 6.38 20.92
CA LYS A 56 -16.72 5.96 20.53
C LYS A 56 -16.21 4.55 20.93
N ASN A 57 -17.06 3.63 21.40
CA ASN A 57 -16.68 2.33 21.95
C ASN A 57 -16.57 1.19 20.93
N TYR A 58 -17.02 1.37 19.68
CA TYR A 58 -16.97 0.28 18.68
C TYR A 58 -15.53 -0.02 18.20
N ASN A 59 -14.65 0.97 18.20
CA ASN A 59 -13.32 0.85 17.59
C ASN A 59 -12.21 0.38 18.54
N LYS A 60 -12.27 0.72 19.84
CA LYS A 60 -11.28 0.27 20.83
C LYS A 60 -11.29 -1.27 21.00
N LYS A 61 -12.49 -1.88 20.94
CA LYS A 61 -12.69 -3.34 21.03
C LYS A 61 -12.17 -4.11 19.80
N ARG A 62 -12.00 -3.46 18.65
CA ARG A 62 -11.46 -4.06 17.41
C ARG A 62 -9.94 -4.13 17.42
N LEU A 63 -9.27 -3.15 18.05
CA LEU A 63 -7.81 -3.10 18.22
C LEU A 63 -7.31 -4.02 19.35
N GLU A 64 -8.07 -4.16 20.45
CA GLU A 64 -7.69 -5.11 21.51
C GLU A 64 -7.84 -6.58 21.08
N LYS A 65 -8.71 -6.87 20.09
CA LYS A 65 -8.86 -8.22 19.50
C LYS A 65 -7.85 -8.55 18.39
N SER A 66 -7.07 -7.60 17.89
CA SER A 66 -6.15 -7.81 16.75
C SER A 66 -4.75 -8.31 17.15
N ASN A 67 -4.42 -8.38 18.44
CA ASN A 67 -3.16 -8.96 18.93
C ASN A 67 -3.17 -10.49 19.06
N ILE A 68 -4.27 -11.16 18.70
CA ILE A 68 -4.25 -12.59 18.44
C ILE A 68 -3.69 -12.79 17.03
N SER A 69 -2.58 -13.53 16.91
CA SER A 69 -1.99 -14.01 15.65
C SER A 69 -3.04 -14.74 14.80
N LYS A 70 -3.89 -13.99 14.09
CA LYS A 70 -4.79 -14.54 13.10
C LYS A 70 -3.92 -15.05 11.95
N LYS A 71 -4.16 -16.30 11.60
CA LYS A 71 -3.57 -16.92 10.43
C LYS A 71 -4.46 -16.58 9.25
N GLU A 72 -3.88 -16.23 8.13
CA GLU A 72 -4.58 -15.95 6.89
C GLU A 72 -3.99 -16.75 5.73
N TYR A 73 -4.68 -16.71 4.59
CA TYR A 73 -4.31 -17.47 3.40
C TYR A 73 -4.03 -16.51 2.26
N ILE A 74 -2.75 -16.40 1.86
CA ILE A 74 -2.35 -15.70 0.64
C ILE A 74 -2.34 -16.69 -0.52
N TYR A 75 -2.61 -16.21 -1.74
CA TYR A 75 -2.83 -17.05 -2.89
C TYR A 75 -2.34 -16.42 -4.19
N GLY A 76 -1.98 -17.25 -5.16
CA GLY A 76 -1.38 -16.82 -6.42
C GLY A 76 0.14 -16.81 -6.38
N ILE A 77 0.75 -16.98 -7.55
CA ILE A 77 2.20 -17.22 -7.68
C ILE A 77 3.01 -16.02 -7.18
N SER A 78 2.72 -14.81 -7.68
CA SER A 78 3.50 -13.61 -7.33
C SER A 78 3.37 -13.24 -5.84
N PRO A 79 2.17 -13.14 -5.24
CA PRO A 79 2.03 -12.91 -3.79
C PRO A 79 2.81 -13.92 -2.94
N CYS A 80 2.70 -15.21 -3.27
CA CYS A 80 3.38 -16.28 -2.55
C CYS A 80 4.91 -16.22 -2.68
N LEU A 81 5.43 -15.99 -3.89
CA LEU A 81 6.86 -15.87 -4.13
C LEU A 81 7.44 -14.64 -3.42
N THR A 82 6.84 -13.48 -3.62
CA THR A 82 7.32 -12.23 -3.04
C THR A 82 7.22 -12.23 -1.51
N ALA A 83 6.21 -12.88 -0.93
CA ALA A 83 6.15 -13.10 0.51
C ALA A 83 7.37 -13.90 1.00
N LEU A 84 7.69 -15.02 0.36
CA LEU A 84 8.86 -15.84 0.73
C LEU A 84 10.18 -15.06 0.59
N GLU A 85 10.33 -14.30 -0.48
CA GLU A 85 11.51 -13.46 -0.73
C GLU A 85 11.66 -12.39 0.34
N ALA A 86 10.60 -11.63 0.61
CA ALA A 86 10.61 -10.54 1.60
C ALA A 86 10.72 -11.05 3.04
N ASN A 87 10.23 -12.26 3.32
CA ASN A 87 10.28 -12.92 4.63
C ASN A 87 9.72 -12.07 5.80
N ARG A 88 8.72 -11.22 5.51
CA ARG A 88 8.07 -10.32 6.49
C ARG A 88 6.90 -10.95 7.23
N ARG A 89 6.58 -12.21 6.92
CA ARG A 89 5.48 -12.97 7.53
C ARG A 89 6.00 -14.21 8.21
N LYS A 90 5.26 -14.69 9.20
CA LYS A 90 5.42 -16.06 9.69
C LYS A 90 4.77 -17.03 8.71
N PHE A 91 5.53 -17.99 8.20
CA PHE A 91 5.02 -19.05 7.33
C PHE A 91 4.64 -20.29 8.15
N TYR A 92 3.46 -20.87 7.88
CA TYR A 92 3.01 -22.08 8.57
C TYR A 92 2.98 -23.29 7.64
N THR A 93 2.38 -23.16 6.46
CA THR A 93 2.25 -24.26 5.49
C THR A 93 1.99 -23.73 4.10
N ILE A 94 2.60 -24.35 3.09
CA ILE A 94 2.38 -24.06 1.67
C ILE A 94 1.61 -25.22 1.06
N TYR A 95 0.51 -24.91 0.39
CA TYR A 95 -0.34 -25.86 -0.30
C TYR A 95 -0.19 -25.66 -1.80
N PHE A 96 0.04 -26.73 -2.54
CA PHE A 96 0.07 -26.71 -4.00
C PHE A 96 -0.72 -27.88 -4.57
N ASN A 97 -1.12 -27.75 -5.82
CA ASN A 97 -1.62 -28.86 -6.61
C ASN A 97 -0.54 -29.21 -7.66
N ASP A 98 0.08 -30.39 -7.52
CA ASP A 98 1.18 -30.81 -8.40
C ASP A 98 0.71 -31.27 -9.79
N GLU A 99 -0.55 -31.73 -9.90
CA GLU A 99 -1.10 -32.35 -11.13
C GLU A 99 -1.11 -31.41 -12.34
N SER A 100 -1.03 -30.10 -12.13
CA SER A 100 -1.06 -29.08 -13.19
C SER A 100 0.29 -28.41 -13.46
N LEU A 101 1.37 -28.86 -12.83
CA LEU A 101 2.66 -28.16 -12.86
C LEU A 101 3.72 -28.92 -13.65
N ASN A 102 3.70 -28.75 -14.98
CA ASN A 102 4.90 -29.03 -15.77
C ASN A 102 5.98 -28.02 -15.35
N THR A 103 6.86 -28.43 -14.44
CA THR A 103 7.91 -27.59 -13.81
C THR A 103 8.88 -26.98 -14.82
N LYS A 104 8.96 -27.50 -16.05
CA LYS A 104 9.71 -26.87 -17.15
C LYS A 104 9.08 -25.56 -17.64
N SER A 105 7.78 -25.37 -17.48
CA SER A 105 7.04 -24.22 -18.00
C SER A 105 6.89 -23.04 -17.03
N ARG A 106 7.19 -23.23 -15.73
CA ARG A 106 6.93 -22.22 -14.69
C ARG A 106 8.09 -22.10 -13.68
N PRO A 107 9.12 -21.29 -13.98
CA PRO A 107 10.30 -21.15 -13.12
C PRO A 107 9.97 -20.64 -11.70
N GLN A 108 8.90 -19.88 -11.54
CA GLN A 108 8.48 -19.34 -10.23
C GLN A 108 8.10 -20.44 -9.24
N PHE A 109 7.50 -21.55 -9.70
CA PHE A 109 7.16 -22.68 -8.82
C PHE A 109 8.41 -23.38 -8.29
N LYS A 110 9.44 -23.52 -9.14
CA LYS A 110 10.73 -24.07 -8.73
C LYS A 110 11.35 -23.18 -7.65
N MET A 111 11.34 -21.87 -7.85
CA MET A 111 11.84 -20.90 -6.87
C MET A 111 11.10 -21.00 -5.53
N ILE A 112 9.77 -21.08 -5.56
CA ILE A 112 8.95 -21.27 -4.35
C ILE A 112 9.35 -22.57 -3.64
N LYS A 113 9.45 -23.71 -4.34
CA LYS A 113 9.87 -24.99 -3.74
C LYS A 113 11.26 -24.87 -3.11
N THR A 114 12.23 -24.27 -3.80
CA THR A 114 13.59 -24.02 -3.27
C THR A 114 13.55 -23.18 -1.99
N LEU A 115 12.87 -22.03 -2.01
CA LEU A 115 12.77 -21.13 -0.86
C LEU A 115 12.03 -21.77 0.33
N SER A 116 11.07 -22.65 0.05
CA SER A 116 10.32 -23.41 1.07
C SER A 116 11.23 -24.38 1.80
N THR A 117 12.02 -25.15 1.06
CA THR A 117 13.00 -26.10 1.63
C THR A 117 14.07 -25.37 2.42
N GLN A 118 14.66 -24.30 1.85
CA GLN A 118 15.69 -23.50 2.53
C GLN A 118 15.21 -22.92 3.87
N ARG A 119 13.93 -22.58 3.98
CA ARG A 119 13.32 -22.01 5.20
C ARG A 119 12.63 -23.05 6.08
N ASN A 120 12.74 -24.34 5.76
CA ASN A 120 12.05 -25.42 6.49
C ASN A 120 10.54 -25.20 6.64
N ILE A 121 9.88 -24.66 5.61
CA ILE A 121 8.43 -24.43 5.62
C ILE A 121 7.71 -25.70 5.16
N PRO A 122 6.77 -26.26 5.95
CA PRO A 122 6.01 -27.44 5.55
C PRO A 122 5.25 -27.24 4.24
N THR A 123 5.37 -28.21 3.34
CA THR A 123 4.65 -28.22 2.06
C THR A 123 3.65 -29.38 1.99
N LYS A 124 2.50 -29.17 1.35
CA LYS A 124 1.46 -30.19 1.17
C LYS A 124 0.89 -30.15 -0.25
N SER A 125 0.90 -31.29 -0.93
CA SER A 125 0.15 -31.48 -2.17
C SER A 125 -1.32 -31.74 -1.86
N VAL A 126 -2.23 -30.99 -2.49
CA VAL A 126 -3.67 -31.10 -2.27
C VAL A 126 -4.44 -30.97 -3.58
N SER A 127 -5.70 -31.41 -3.58
CA SER A 127 -6.59 -31.24 -4.73
C SER A 127 -6.88 -29.76 -5.02
N ARG A 128 -7.22 -29.45 -6.28
CA ARG A 128 -7.62 -28.09 -6.68
C ARG A 128 -8.81 -27.58 -5.87
N LYS A 129 -9.83 -28.42 -5.66
CA LYS A 129 -11.00 -28.12 -4.80
C LYS A 129 -10.57 -27.68 -3.41
N ARG A 130 -9.58 -28.36 -2.82
CA ARG A 130 -9.07 -27.96 -1.49
C ARG A 130 -8.39 -26.59 -1.52
N LEU A 131 -7.69 -26.23 -2.60
CA LEU A 131 -7.11 -24.88 -2.75
C LEU A 131 -8.20 -23.82 -2.88
N ASP A 132 -9.26 -24.09 -3.66
CA ASP A 132 -10.43 -23.22 -3.79
C ASP A 132 -11.04 -22.93 -2.41
N ASP A 133 -11.28 -23.98 -1.60
CA ASP A 133 -11.82 -23.84 -0.24
C ASP A 133 -10.92 -22.97 0.66
N LEU A 134 -9.60 -23.15 0.59
CA LEU A 134 -8.64 -22.44 1.44
C LEU A 134 -8.57 -20.93 1.15
N CYS A 135 -8.92 -20.52 -0.07
CA CYS A 135 -8.84 -19.11 -0.50
C CYS A 135 -10.20 -18.48 -0.79
N GLY A 136 -11.31 -19.19 -0.52
CA GLY A 136 -12.68 -18.73 -0.80
C GLY A 136 -12.96 -18.58 -2.30
N HIS A 137 -12.59 -19.59 -3.09
CA HIS A 137 -12.78 -19.65 -4.55
C HIS A 137 -12.13 -18.49 -5.34
N ARG A 138 -11.08 -17.90 -4.78
CA ARG A 138 -10.29 -16.85 -5.45
C ARG A 138 -9.26 -17.47 -6.40
N PRO A 139 -8.78 -16.75 -7.43
CA PRO A 139 -7.83 -17.29 -8.41
C PRO A 139 -6.45 -17.56 -7.80
N HIS A 140 -6.26 -18.75 -7.25
CA HIS A 140 -5.08 -19.18 -6.50
C HIS A 140 -3.91 -19.66 -7.38
N GLN A 141 -4.15 -19.96 -8.67
CA GLN A 141 -3.10 -20.39 -9.61
C GLN A 141 -2.31 -21.61 -9.11
N ASN A 142 -3.00 -22.60 -8.54
CA ASN A 142 -2.45 -23.84 -7.97
C ASN A 142 -1.52 -23.66 -6.76
N ILE A 143 -1.56 -22.50 -6.08
CA ILE A 143 -0.81 -22.29 -4.83
C ILE A 143 -1.56 -21.43 -3.81
N VAL A 144 -1.51 -21.84 -2.55
CA VAL A 144 -2.00 -21.10 -1.40
C VAL A 144 -1.02 -21.26 -0.24
N MET A 145 -0.77 -20.20 0.54
CA MET A 145 0.08 -20.27 1.73
C MET A 145 -0.69 -19.81 2.97
N LYS A 146 -0.60 -20.62 4.03
CA LYS A 146 -1.06 -20.23 5.36
C LYS A 146 0.06 -19.44 6.05
N VAL A 147 -0.23 -18.18 6.34
CA VAL A 147 0.74 -17.20 6.86
C VAL A 147 0.17 -16.42 8.04
N GLY A 148 1.03 -15.74 8.79
CA GLY A 148 0.62 -14.72 9.73
C GLY A 148 0.24 -13.43 9.01
N ASN A 149 -0.57 -12.59 9.66
CA ASN A 149 -0.93 -11.28 9.15
C ASN A 149 0.31 -10.40 8.88
N LEU A 150 0.18 -9.53 7.89
CA LEU A 150 1.12 -8.45 7.65
C LEU A 150 0.54 -7.16 8.23
N SER A 151 1.30 -6.53 9.12
CA SER A 151 0.89 -5.28 9.77
C SER A 151 1.64 -4.10 9.17
N LEU A 152 1.05 -2.92 9.32
CA LEU A 152 1.77 -1.66 9.14
C LEU A 152 2.92 -1.60 10.16
N LEU A 153 4.06 -1.09 9.72
CA LEU A 153 5.22 -0.90 10.61
C LEU A 153 5.18 0.51 11.21
N PRO A 154 5.41 0.68 12.51
CA PRO A 154 5.51 2.03 13.07
C PRO A 154 6.66 2.78 12.40
N LEU A 155 6.41 4.00 11.92
CA LEU A 155 7.46 4.86 11.40
C LEU A 155 8.29 5.40 12.57
N LYS A 156 9.39 4.71 12.91
CA LYS A 156 10.26 5.07 14.04
C LYS A 156 11.25 6.19 13.68
N THR A 157 11.91 6.07 12.55
CA THR A 157 12.83 7.10 12.03
C THR A 157 12.67 7.28 10.53
N ASP A 158 13.02 8.46 10.02
CA ASP A 158 12.92 8.75 8.59
C ASP A 158 14.01 8.05 7.77
N TYR A 159 15.08 7.64 8.43
CA TYR A 159 16.30 7.10 7.82
C TYR A 159 16.48 5.61 8.04
N GLU A 160 15.58 4.93 8.76
CA GLU A 160 15.70 3.48 8.96
C GLU A 160 15.73 2.78 7.60
N SER A 161 16.94 2.43 7.18
CA SER A 161 17.25 1.45 6.16
C SER A 161 16.85 0.11 6.75
N ASP A 162 15.54 -0.14 6.75
CA ASP A 162 15.06 -1.48 6.97
C ASP A 162 15.84 -2.35 5.97
N SER A 163 16.48 -3.44 6.40
CA SER A 163 17.35 -4.26 5.53
C SER A 163 16.59 -4.84 4.33
N THR A 164 15.25 -4.79 4.38
CA THR A 164 14.30 -5.08 3.29
C THR A 164 14.17 -3.96 2.24
N ALA A 165 14.56 -2.72 2.56
CA ALA A 165 14.60 -1.57 1.65
C ALA A 165 15.74 -1.64 0.61
N SER A 166 16.53 -2.72 0.60
CA SER A 166 17.58 -2.96 -0.39
C SER A 166 17.08 -2.90 -1.85
N ILE A 167 15.80 -3.21 -2.10
CA ILE A 167 15.18 -3.09 -3.43
C ILE A 167 14.97 -1.61 -3.83
N LEU A 168 14.76 -0.71 -2.87
CA LEU A 168 14.49 0.72 -3.10
C LEU A 168 15.75 1.59 -3.02
N ASN A 169 16.82 1.10 -2.38
CA ASN A 169 18.08 1.82 -2.17
C ASN A 169 18.91 2.07 -3.44
N ALA A 170 18.40 1.72 -4.63
CA ALA A 170 19.09 1.87 -5.91
C ALA A 170 19.19 3.32 -6.42
N HIS A 171 18.68 4.32 -5.69
CA HIS A 171 18.48 5.66 -6.25
C HIS A 171 18.97 6.80 -5.33
N LYS A 172 20.27 6.78 -4.97
CA LYS A 172 20.91 7.87 -4.20
C LYS A 172 21.02 9.22 -4.94
N ASN A 173 20.81 9.25 -6.26
CA ASN A 173 21.01 10.44 -7.09
C ASN A 173 19.72 11.18 -7.45
N ARG A 174 18.67 11.07 -6.62
CA ARG A 174 17.40 11.77 -6.86
C ARG A 174 16.74 12.19 -5.56
N PRO A 175 15.83 13.17 -5.60
CA PRO A 175 15.00 13.49 -4.45
C PRO A 175 14.11 12.32 -4.04
N ALA A 176 13.93 12.18 -2.72
CA ALA A 176 13.06 11.17 -2.13
C ALA A 176 11.59 11.47 -2.44
N LEU A 177 10.80 10.43 -2.67
CA LEU A 177 9.37 10.50 -2.90
C LEU A 177 8.66 9.56 -1.95
N TRP A 178 7.85 10.13 -1.06
CA TRP A 178 7.03 9.38 -0.12
C TRP A 178 5.57 9.47 -0.55
N LEU A 179 4.83 8.39 -0.33
CA LEU A 179 3.41 8.30 -0.62
C LEU A 179 2.63 8.18 0.69
N ILE A 180 1.69 9.09 0.90
CA ILE A 180 0.82 9.12 2.08
C ILE A 180 -0.57 8.70 1.62
N LEU A 181 -1.10 7.62 2.19
CA LEU A 181 -2.38 7.02 1.84
C LEU A 181 -3.37 7.20 2.98
N GLN A 182 -4.38 8.04 2.77
CA GLN A 182 -5.42 8.30 3.76
C GLN A 182 -6.80 8.05 3.15
N GLY A 183 -7.68 7.33 3.85
CA GLY A 183 -9.03 7.08 3.34
C GLY A 183 -9.14 6.00 2.26
N ILE A 184 -8.08 5.23 1.98
CA ILE A 184 -8.10 4.20 0.92
C ILE A 184 -8.80 2.94 1.44
N GLN A 185 -10.11 2.82 1.21
CA GLN A 185 -10.95 1.76 1.77
C GLN A 185 -10.98 0.45 0.96
N ASP A 186 -10.82 0.53 -0.36
CA ASP A 186 -10.94 -0.63 -1.23
C ASP A 186 -9.59 -1.37 -1.41
N PRO A 187 -9.52 -2.69 -1.12
CA PRO A 187 -8.32 -3.49 -1.32
C PRO A 187 -7.77 -3.49 -2.74
N MET A 188 -8.63 -3.38 -3.77
CA MET A 188 -8.18 -3.36 -5.16
C MET A 188 -7.44 -2.06 -5.47
N ASN A 189 -8.00 -0.92 -5.06
CA ASN A 189 -7.36 0.39 -5.17
C ASN A 189 -6.04 0.45 -4.38
N MET A 190 -6.03 -0.01 -3.12
CA MET A 190 -4.79 -0.10 -2.33
C MET A 190 -3.73 -0.93 -3.04
N GLY A 191 -4.09 -2.11 -3.56
CA GLY A 191 -3.17 -2.97 -4.27
C GLY A 191 -2.61 -2.34 -5.55
N ALA A 192 -3.45 -1.68 -6.34
CA ALA A 192 -3.05 -0.96 -7.55
C ALA A 192 -2.05 0.17 -7.24
N ILE A 193 -2.30 0.94 -6.19
CA ILE A 193 -1.43 2.02 -5.72
C ILE A 193 -0.08 1.45 -5.26
N LEU A 194 -0.06 0.42 -4.42
CA LEU A 194 1.20 -0.19 -3.94
C LEU A 194 2.03 -0.78 -5.07
N ARG A 195 1.38 -1.43 -6.05
CA ARG A 195 2.07 -1.95 -7.24
C ARG A 195 2.70 -0.83 -8.06
N THR A 196 1.96 0.26 -8.25
CA THR A 196 2.44 1.46 -8.94
C THR A 196 3.60 2.12 -8.18
N ALA A 197 3.51 2.18 -6.86
CA ALA A 197 4.53 2.73 -5.98
C ALA A 197 5.87 1.99 -6.13
N VAL A 198 5.87 0.65 -6.08
CA VAL A 198 7.08 -0.16 -6.33
C VAL A 198 7.63 0.09 -7.73
N PHE A 199 6.77 0.06 -8.75
CA PHE A 199 7.18 0.23 -10.14
C PHE A 199 7.84 1.59 -10.42
N LEU A 200 7.37 2.65 -9.75
CA LEU A 200 7.85 4.02 -9.94
C LEU A 200 8.97 4.41 -8.97
N GLY A 201 9.34 3.49 -8.07
CA GLY A 201 10.39 3.68 -7.09
C GLY A 201 10.02 4.70 -6.02
N VAL A 202 8.82 4.61 -5.45
CA VAL A 202 8.47 5.35 -4.24
C VAL A 202 9.34 4.85 -3.08
N ASP A 203 9.95 5.77 -2.34
CA ASP A 203 10.93 5.45 -1.31
C ASP A 203 10.26 4.97 -0.01
N LYS A 204 9.12 5.55 0.37
CA LYS A 204 8.31 5.12 1.51
C LYS A 204 6.83 5.24 1.23
N VAL A 205 6.04 4.29 1.73
CA VAL A 205 4.58 4.39 1.76
C VAL A 205 4.12 4.44 3.21
N VAL A 206 3.34 5.46 3.56
CA VAL A 206 2.73 5.64 4.86
C VAL A 206 1.22 5.53 4.67
N SER A 207 0.55 4.72 5.49
CA SER A 207 -0.90 4.57 5.48
C SER A 207 -1.46 4.83 6.87
N SER A 208 -2.67 5.37 6.93
CA SER A 208 -3.45 5.46 8.17
C SER A 208 -3.84 4.07 8.68
N GLU A 209 -3.77 3.86 10.00
CA GLU A 209 -4.23 2.63 10.65
C GLU A 209 -5.76 2.57 10.78
N TYR A 210 -6.41 3.74 10.84
CA TYR A 210 -7.81 3.84 11.26
C TYR A 210 -8.77 4.13 10.11
N ASP A 211 -8.29 4.83 9.07
CA ASP A 211 -9.13 5.30 7.96
C ASP A 211 -8.76 4.70 6.59
N SER A 212 -7.84 3.74 6.54
CA SER A 212 -7.48 3.00 5.32
C SER A 212 -7.65 1.50 5.51
N CYS A 213 -7.75 0.77 4.40
CA CYS A 213 -7.90 -0.68 4.39
C CYS A 213 -6.64 -1.36 4.93
N ALA A 214 -6.81 -2.48 5.63
CA ALA A 214 -5.70 -3.28 6.13
C ALA A 214 -4.96 -4.02 5.01
N LEU A 215 -3.72 -4.42 5.27
CA LEU A 215 -2.87 -5.21 4.37
C LEU A 215 -3.33 -6.68 4.29
N THR A 216 -4.47 -6.91 3.62
CA THR A 216 -5.13 -8.23 3.52
C THR A 216 -4.59 -9.08 2.35
N PRO A 217 -4.92 -10.39 2.28
CA PRO A 217 -4.58 -11.22 1.14
C PRO A 217 -5.15 -10.72 -0.18
N ALA A 218 -6.29 -10.02 -0.14
CA ALA A 218 -6.87 -9.36 -1.31
C ALA A 218 -5.96 -8.23 -1.83
N VAL A 219 -5.41 -7.39 -0.94
CA VAL A 219 -4.42 -6.36 -1.31
C VAL A 219 -3.16 -7.01 -1.87
N SER A 220 -2.65 -8.07 -1.22
CA SER A 220 -1.49 -8.84 -1.70
C SER A 220 -1.68 -9.33 -3.14
N LYS A 221 -2.87 -9.89 -3.42
CA LYS A 221 -3.24 -10.35 -4.76
C LYS A 221 -3.37 -9.19 -5.76
N ALA A 222 -4.10 -8.14 -5.41
CA ALA A 222 -4.32 -6.97 -6.26
C ALA A 222 -3.01 -6.27 -6.61
N SER A 223 -2.07 -6.21 -5.67
CA SER A 223 -0.75 -5.62 -5.87
C SER A 223 0.25 -6.53 -6.60
N ALA A 224 -0.16 -7.73 -7.02
CA ALA A 224 0.72 -8.75 -7.57
C ALA A 224 1.94 -9.08 -6.67
N GLY A 225 1.75 -9.06 -5.34
CA GLY A 225 2.81 -9.30 -4.35
C GLY A 225 3.63 -8.06 -3.94
N ALA A 226 3.44 -6.90 -4.59
CA ALA A 226 4.17 -5.67 -4.22
C ALA A 226 4.02 -5.28 -2.73
N MET A 227 2.85 -5.49 -2.13
CA MET A 227 2.60 -5.29 -0.69
C MET A 227 3.54 -6.12 0.21
N GLU A 228 3.96 -7.30 -0.26
CA GLU A 228 4.85 -8.18 0.49
C GLU A 228 6.28 -7.66 0.48
N ALA A 229 6.75 -7.15 -0.66
CA ALA A 229 8.10 -6.60 -0.83
C ALA A 229 8.27 -5.20 -0.22
N LEU A 230 7.23 -4.36 -0.28
CA LEU A 230 7.29 -2.97 0.15
C LEU A 230 6.79 -2.81 1.59
N PRO A 231 7.63 -2.34 2.53
CA PRO A 231 7.16 -1.91 3.83
C PRO A 231 6.15 -0.76 3.71
N VAL A 232 5.02 -0.91 4.39
CA VAL A 232 4.02 0.15 4.54
C VAL A 232 4.01 0.56 6.01
N TYR A 233 4.19 1.84 6.25
CA TYR A 233 4.36 2.39 7.59
C TYR A 233 3.07 3.02 8.11
N SER A 234 2.94 3.11 9.42
CA SER A 234 1.91 3.88 10.11
C SER A 234 2.54 4.93 11.01
N THR A 235 1.88 6.09 11.08
CA THR A 235 2.21 7.18 12.02
C THR A 235 1.05 8.17 12.11
N ASN A 236 1.17 9.16 12.97
CA ASN A 236 0.28 10.32 12.94
C ASN A 236 0.61 11.17 11.70
N ILE A 237 -0.24 11.07 10.66
CA ILE A 237 -0.04 11.76 9.39
C ILE A 237 0.06 13.28 9.57
N LYS A 238 -0.74 13.89 10.47
CA LYS A 238 -0.70 15.34 10.70
C LYS A 238 0.66 15.79 11.22
N GLU A 239 1.18 15.05 12.20
CA GLU A 239 2.49 15.35 12.79
C GLU A 239 3.62 15.09 11.79
N LEU A 240 3.53 14.01 11.02
CA LEU A 240 4.48 13.71 9.95
C LEU A 240 4.56 14.86 8.93
N LEU A 241 3.42 15.34 8.46
CA LEU A 241 3.37 16.44 7.47
C LEU A 241 3.97 17.73 8.02
N LYS A 242 3.71 18.05 9.30
CA LYS A 242 4.30 19.23 9.94
C LYS A 242 5.82 19.11 10.01
N ARG A 243 6.32 18.00 10.56
CA ARG A 243 7.76 17.74 10.70
C ARG A 243 8.48 17.72 9.35
N LYS A 244 7.91 17.07 8.33
CA LYS A 244 8.49 17.02 6.99
C LYS A 244 8.56 18.39 6.31
N ARG A 245 7.60 19.27 6.58
CA ARG A 245 7.64 20.66 6.10
C ARG A 245 8.81 21.44 6.71
N GLU A 246 9.08 21.23 8.01
CA GLU A 246 10.21 21.84 8.71
C GLU A 246 11.56 21.34 8.14
N GLU A 247 11.58 20.12 7.61
CA GLU A 247 12.73 19.52 6.90
C GLU A 247 12.81 19.88 5.40
N ASP A 248 12.08 20.91 4.95
CA ASP A 248 12.03 21.37 3.54
C ASP A 248 11.56 20.32 2.52
N TYR A 249 10.75 19.34 2.95
CA TYR A 249 10.00 18.50 2.01
C TYR A 249 8.87 19.29 1.35
N GLU A 250 8.69 19.07 0.05
CA GLU A 250 7.52 19.52 -0.67
C GLU A 250 6.32 18.61 -0.35
N ILE A 251 5.19 19.21 0.02
CA ILE A 251 3.96 18.45 0.30
C ILE A 251 2.97 18.70 -0.84
N LEU A 252 2.62 17.62 -1.52
CA LEU A 252 1.79 17.60 -2.71
C LEU A 252 0.49 16.86 -2.44
N GLY A 253 -0.65 17.53 -2.49
CA GLY A 253 -1.97 16.89 -2.30
C GLY A 253 -2.73 16.75 -3.60
N THR A 254 -3.45 15.63 -3.81
CA THR A 254 -4.40 15.52 -4.93
C THR A 254 -5.80 16.01 -4.53
N VAL A 255 -6.38 16.92 -5.31
CA VAL A 255 -7.71 17.49 -5.07
C VAL A 255 -8.44 17.76 -6.39
N SER A 256 -9.77 17.70 -6.36
CA SER A 256 -10.56 18.19 -7.50
C SER A 256 -10.43 19.72 -7.58
N PRO A 257 -10.28 20.29 -8.80
CA PRO A 257 -10.15 21.74 -8.99
C PRO A 257 -11.28 22.56 -8.38
N HIS A 258 -12.46 21.96 -8.25
CA HIS A 258 -13.66 22.58 -7.70
C HIS A 258 -13.53 22.88 -6.21
N PHE A 259 -12.65 22.16 -5.50
CA PHE A 259 -12.44 22.31 -4.06
C PHE A 259 -11.26 23.22 -3.72
N VAL A 260 -10.59 23.81 -4.71
CA VAL A 260 -9.49 24.76 -4.48
C VAL A 260 -10.05 26.19 -4.47
N PRO A 261 -9.90 26.95 -3.36
CA PRO A 261 -10.24 28.36 -3.30
C PRO A 261 -9.61 29.14 -4.47
N GLN A 262 -10.33 30.14 -5.01
CA GLN A 262 -9.88 30.85 -6.22
C GLN A 262 -8.49 31.49 -6.05
N GLU A 263 -8.22 32.05 -4.87
CA GLU A 263 -6.92 32.63 -4.47
C GLU A 263 -5.74 31.66 -4.54
N ASN A 264 -6.00 30.34 -4.45
CA ASN A 264 -4.98 29.29 -4.42
C ASN A 264 -4.84 28.53 -5.74
N ARG A 265 -5.51 28.98 -6.81
CA ARG A 265 -5.50 28.29 -8.11
C ARG A 265 -4.16 28.36 -8.86
N SER A 266 -3.33 29.37 -8.58
CA SER A 266 -1.98 29.52 -9.15
C SER A 266 -0.99 28.47 -8.64
N SER A 267 -1.30 27.81 -7.51
CA SER A 267 -0.53 26.72 -6.90
C SER A 267 -0.92 25.32 -7.39
N ILE A 268 -1.85 25.22 -8.34
CA ILE A 268 -2.31 23.95 -8.90
C ILE A 268 -1.35 23.48 -9.98
N VAL A 269 -0.64 22.38 -9.72
CA VAL A 269 0.14 21.66 -10.72
C VAL A 269 -0.77 20.61 -11.36
N THR A 270 -1.12 20.83 -12.62
CA THR A 270 -1.89 19.83 -13.37
C THR A 270 -0.95 18.71 -13.78
N VAL A 271 -1.31 17.46 -13.44
CA VAL A 271 -0.51 16.25 -13.71
C VAL A 271 -0.13 16.10 -15.19
N SER A 272 -0.85 16.76 -16.10
CA SER A 272 -0.58 16.78 -17.53
C SER A 272 0.69 17.55 -17.91
N ASN A 273 1.17 18.52 -17.11
CA ASN A 273 2.38 19.30 -17.41
C ASN A 273 3.40 19.19 -16.26
N GLU A 274 4.35 18.26 -16.43
CA GLU A 274 5.68 18.26 -15.79
C GLU A 274 5.75 18.43 -14.26
N LEU A 275 5.22 17.46 -13.49
CA LEU A 275 5.63 17.35 -12.09
C LEU A 275 7.13 16.97 -12.02
N LYS A 276 8.00 17.97 -11.82
CA LYS A 276 9.44 17.83 -11.60
C LYS A 276 9.71 17.85 -10.10
N LEU A 277 10.11 16.70 -9.56
CA LEU A 277 10.52 16.58 -8.17
C LEU A 277 11.97 17.04 -8.04
N GLU A 278 12.17 18.31 -7.72
CA GLU A 278 13.49 18.90 -7.45
C GLU A 278 13.89 18.76 -5.98
N LYS A 279 12.88 18.62 -5.09
CA LYS A 279 13.03 18.45 -3.65
C LYS A 279 12.46 17.12 -3.18
N PRO A 280 12.91 16.61 -2.01
CA PRO A 280 12.23 15.51 -1.34
C PRO A 280 10.75 15.86 -1.18
N SER A 281 9.85 14.93 -1.51
CA SER A 281 8.43 15.22 -1.63
C SER A 281 7.54 14.17 -0.97
N LEU A 282 6.45 14.61 -0.36
CA LEU A 282 5.34 13.78 0.11
C LEU A 282 4.16 13.98 -0.83
N LEU A 283 3.73 12.91 -1.49
CA LEU A 283 2.48 12.88 -2.26
C LEU A 283 1.36 12.33 -1.37
N VAL A 284 0.33 13.12 -1.12
CA VAL A 284 -0.85 12.78 -0.32
C VAL A 284 -2.00 12.41 -1.26
N LEU A 285 -2.45 11.16 -1.14
CA LEU A 285 -3.59 10.58 -1.86
C LEU A 285 -4.76 10.33 -0.91
#